data_AF-A0A087SR20-F1
#
_entry.id   AF-A0A087SR20-F1
#
_cell.length_a   1.000
_cell.length_b   1.000
_cell.length_c   1.000
_cell.angle_alpha   90.00
_cell.angle_beta   90.00
_cell.angle_gamma   90.00
#
_symmetry.space_group_name_H-M   'P 1'
#
loop_
_entity.id
_entity.type
_entity.pdbx_description
1 polymer ?
#
loop_
_entity_poly.entity_id
_entity_poly.type
_entity_poly.pdbx_seq_one_letter_code
_entity_poly.pdbx_strand_id
1 'polypeptide(L)'
;MTDRRLILVAYRSVLRWARDNAAVPFQLRRGDVLLLAPGVVPTTLQDAAAVSQIARAAFHLNKDLKPEEAGEAVDRALDALRLLHDDYGGAIARMRALRGDRADRSGVAWALGTVFAHAQHGYRGVVFGWDRECERDAEWAAAMGVRPRQPFYHVLPDEGDCVRLFGGVRVSKYVAQDNVVPLAGARVMHRALDNYFDGHDAGTGRYIPSRKLQFEYPDDYRALTPQPVGADSNLLAHEEWEAGPAGTQRTPGP
;
A
#
# COMPACT_ATOMS: atom_id res chain seq x y z
N MET A 1 34.43 -28.32 -13.38
CA MET A 1 33.62 -29.03 -12.35
C MET A 1 33.27 -28.12 -11.17
N THR A 2 34.16 -27.22 -10.75
CA THR A 2 33.97 -26.26 -9.64
C THR A 2 32.84 -25.26 -9.90
N ASP A 3 32.73 -24.73 -11.11
CA ASP A 3 31.80 -23.64 -11.44
C ASP A 3 30.33 -24.08 -11.39
N ARG A 4 30.04 -25.29 -11.87
CA ARG A 4 28.69 -25.86 -11.83
C ARG A 4 28.16 -26.05 -10.41
N ARG A 5 29.04 -26.41 -9.46
CA ARG A 5 28.67 -26.51 -8.04
C ARG A 5 28.39 -25.13 -7.45
N LEU A 6 29.20 -24.13 -7.79
CA LEU A 6 29.03 -22.76 -7.32
C LEU A 6 27.71 -22.14 -7.82
N ILE A 7 27.40 -22.30 -9.12
CA ILE A 7 26.13 -21.84 -9.71
C ILE A 7 24.93 -22.50 -9.01
N LEU A 8 25.00 -23.81 -8.75
CA LEU A 8 23.95 -24.52 -8.02
C LEU A 8 23.78 -24.03 -6.58
N VAL A 9 24.87 -23.69 -5.89
CA VAL A 9 24.83 -23.13 -4.54
C VAL A 9 24.20 -21.75 -4.55
N ALA A 10 24.60 -20.88 -5.48
CA ALA A 10 24.02 -19.54 -5.62
C ALA A 10 22.51 -19.62 -5.93
N TYR A 11 22.11 -20.44 -6.90
CA TYR A 11 20.71 -20.70 -7.23
C TYR A 11 19.89 -21.15 -6.01
N ARG A 12 20.37 -22.16 -5.27
CA ARG A 12 19.71 -22.65 -4.05
C ARG A 12 19.64 -21.59 -2.96
N SER A 13 20.64 -20.71 -2.88
CA SER A 13 20.69 -19.63 -1.89
C SER A 13 19.65 -18.55 -2.20
N VAL A 14 19.46 -18.21 -3.48
CA VAL A 14 18.39 -17.30 -3.93
C VAL A 14 17.00 -17.91 -3.63
N LEU A 15 16.79 -19.19 -3.93
CA LEU A 15 15.53 -19.86 -3.61
C LEU A 15 15.23 -19.92 -2.11
N ARG A 16 16.26 -20.18 -1.30
CA ARG A 16 16.14 -20.14 0.17
C ARG A 16 15.75 -18.75 0.63
N TRP A 17 16.46 -17.71 0.18
CA TRP A 17 16.14 -16.33 0.52
C TRP A 17 14.70 -15.97 0.14
N ALA A 18 14.24 -16.39 -1.05
CA ALA A 18 12.88 -16.13 -1.50
C ALA A 18 11.85 -16.80 -0.58
N ARG A 19 12.05 -18.08 -0.24
CA ARG A 19 11.18 -18.80 0.70
C ARG A 19 11.12 -18.12 2.07
N ASP A 20 12.26 -17.72 2.61
CA ASP A 20 12.36 -17.10 3.94
C ASP A 20 11.71 -15.69 3.99
N ASN A 21 11.37 -15.12 2.82
CA ASN A 21 10.73 -13.82 2.65
C ASN A 21 9.35 -13.88 1.96
N ALA A 22 8.77 -15.08 1.78
CA ALA A 22 7.54 -15.28 1.01
C ALA A 22 6.31 -14.51 1.53
N ALA A 23 6.27 -14.22 2.82
CA ALA A 23 5.17 -13.48 3.44
C ALA A 23 5.21 -11.97 3.17
N VAL A 24 6.34 -11.42 2.72
CA VAL A 24 6.55 -9.96 2.64
C VAL A 24 6.23 -9.45 1.23
N PRO A 25 5.32 -8.48 1.08
CA PRO A 25 4.90 -7.97 -0.23
C PRO A 25 5.80 -6.83 -0.71
N PHE A 26 7.06 -7.13 -1.03
CA PHE A 26 7.96 -6.18 -1.68
C PHE A 26 7.85 -6.25 -3.21
N GLN A 27 8.37 -5.24 -3.91
CA GLN A 27 8.41 -5.22 -5.38
C GLN A 27 9.86 -5.16 -5.85
N LEU A 28 10.17 -5.95 -6.87
CA LEU A 28 11.46 -5.92 -7.55
C LEU A 28 11.51 -4.77 -8.57
N ARG A 29 12.62 -4.06 -8.62
CA ARG A 29 12.89 -3.07 -9.66
C ARG A 29 13.22 -3.77 -10.96
N ARG A 30 12.57 -3.37 -12.05
CA ARG A 30 12.80 -3.96 -13.39
C ARG A 30 14.26 -3.81 -13.85
N GLY A 31 14.91 -2.69 -13.52
CA GLY A 31 16.32 -2.45 -13.85
C GLY A 31 17.27 -3.49 -13.24
N ASP A 32 17.04 -3.84 -11.97
CA ASP A 32 17.84 -4.84 -11.26
C ASP A 32 17.74 -6.22 -11.93
N VAL A 33 16.53 -6.61 -12.34
CA VAL A 33 16.29 -7.89 -13.02
C VAL A 33 17.00 -7.93 -14.37
N LEU A 34 16.90 -6.86 -15.16
CA LEU A 34 17.56 -6.77 -16.46
C LEU A 34 19.08 -6.84 -16.35
N LEU A 35 19.65 -6.22 -15.31
CA LEU A 35 21.09 -6.21 -15.05
C LEU A 35 21.61 -7.59 -14.63
N LEU A 36 20.90 -8.27 -13.72
CA LEU A 36 21.39 -9.48 -13.06
C LEU A 36 20.94 -10.79 -13.73
N ALA A 37 19.82 -10.76 -14.44
CA ALA A 37 19.25 -11.91 -15.14
C ALA A 37 18.92 -11.53 -16.60
N PRO A 38 19.92 -11.14 -17.42
CA PRO A 38 19.68 -10.78 -18.81
C PRO A 38 19.03 -11.94 -19.58
N GLY A 39 18.05 -11.61 -20.42
CA GLY A 39 17.27 -12.60 -21.16
C GLY A 39 16.11 -13.23 -20.37
N VAL A 40 15.98 -12.95 -19.06
CA VAL A 40 14.79 -13.31 -18.29
C VAL A 40 13.74 -12.23 -18.42
N VAL A 41 12.55 -12.61 -18.89
CA VAL A 41 11.37 -11.75 -18.92
C VAL A 41 10.40 -12.24 -17.86
N PRO A 42 10.38 -11.65 -16.66
CA PRO A 42 9.49 -12.09 -15.59
C PRO A 42 8.03 -11.75 -15.91
N THR A 43 7.12 -12.64 -15.56
CA THR A 43 5.67 -12.43 -15.70
C THR A 43 5.12 -11.51 -14.61
N THR A 44 5.79 -11.44 -13.45
CA THR A 44 5.45 -10.55 -12.34
C THR A 44 6.74 -10.09 -11.65
N LEU A 45 6.71 -8.90 -11.07
CA LEU A 45 7.78 -8.35 -10.24
C LEU A 45 7.36 -8.22 -8.77
N GLN A 46 6.25 -8.86 -8.42
CA GLN A 46 5.70 -8.82 -7.08
C GLN A 46 6.29 -9.96 -6.25
N ASP A 47 6.78 -9.61 -5.06
CA ASP A 47 7.18 -10.49 -3.96
C ASP A 47 8.28 -11.54 -4.25
N ALA A 48 8.45 -12.47 -3.31
CA ALA A 48 9.47 -13.50 -3.38
C ALA A 48 9.19 -14.62 -4.41
N ALA A 49 7.94 -14.80 -4.85
CA ALA A 49 7.60 -15.71 -5.93
C ALA A 49 8.22 -15.23 -7.25
N ALA A 50 8.26 -13.92 -7.51
CA ALA A 50 8.98 -13.35 -8.65
C ALA A 50 10.48 -13.71 -8.58
N VAL A 51 11.11 -13.57 -7.41
CA VAL A 51 12.53 -13.96 -7.22
C VAL A 51 12.75 -15.44 -7.56
N SER A 52 11.85 -16.32 -7.11
CA SER A 52 11.95 -17.76 -7.40
C SER A 52 11.79 -18.08 -8.89
N GLN A 53 10.88 -17.39 -9.58
CA GLN A 53 10.68 -17.53 -11.03
C GLN A 53 11.91 -17.05 -11.82
N ILE A 54 12.44 -15.89 -11.46
CA ILE A 54 13.62 -15.30 -12.09
C ILE A 54 14.84 -16.20 -11.88
N ALA A 55 15.05 -16.68 -10.66
CA ALA A 55 16.16 -17.59 -10.35
C ALA A 55 16.10 -18.89 -11.17
N ARG A 56 14.91 -19.47 -11.34
CA ARG A 56 14.71 -20.67 -12.18
C ARG A 56 15.00 -20.39 -13.65
N ALA A 57 14.44 -19.31 -14.19
CA ALA A 57 14.64 -18.93 -15.58
C ALA A 57 16.13 -18.63 -15.87
N ALA A 58 16.78 -17.85 -15.01
CA ALA A 58 18.20 -17.57 -15.11
C ALA A 58 19.04 -18.86 -15.03
N PHE A 59 18.74 -19.76 -14.10
CA PHE A 59 19.45 -21.04 -14.01
C PHE A 59 19.31 -21.88 -15.29
N HIS A 60 18.12 -21.92 -15.89
CA HIS A 60 17.89 -22.65 -17.14
C HIS A 60 18.61 -22.05 -18.34
N LEU A 61 18.64 -20.71 -18.47
CA LEU A 61 19.37 -20.03 -19.53
C LEU A 61 20.88 -20.28 -19.45
N ASN A 62 21.41 -20.41 -18.24
CA ASN A 62 22.84 -20.56 -18.00
C ASN A 62 23.28 -22.03 -17.79
N LYS A 63 22.39 -23.01 -17.99
CA LYS A 63 22.67 -24.43 -17.65
C LYS A 63 23.77 -25.07 -18.52
N ASP A 64 23.93 -24.57 -19.74
CA ASP A 64 24.84 -25.10 -20.77
C ASP A 64 25.95 -24.09 -21.12
N LEU A 65 26.26 -23.13 -20.23
CA LEU A 65 27.32 -22.14 -20.45
C LEU A 65 28.67 -22.81 -20.67
N LYS A 66 29.47 -22.18 -21.53
CA LYS A 66 30.86 -22.57 -21.70
C LYS A 66 31.70 -22.06 -20.52
N PRO A 67 32.86 -22.69 -20.22
CA PRO A 67 33.71 -22.29 -19.09
C PRO A 67 34.11 -20.80 -19.10
N GLU A 68 34.32 -20.22 -20.28
CA GLU A 68 34.66 -18.82 -20.45
C GLU A 68 33.53 -17.85 -20.08
N GLU A 69 32.28 -18.27 -20.19
CA GLU A 69 31.08 -17.47 -19.84
C GLU A 69 30.63 -17.71 -18.38
N ALA A 70 31.13 -18.79 -17.76
CA ALA A 70 30.74 -19.20 -16.41
C ALA A 70 31.15 -18.16 -15.35
N GLY A 71 32.26 -17.44 -15.55
CA GLY A 71 32.73 -16.39 -14.65
C GLY A 71 31.71 -15.26 -14.49
N GLU A 72 31.27 -14.68 -15.62
CA GLU A 72 30.29 -13.58 -15.57
C GLU A 72 28.94 -14.02 -14.98
N ALA A 73 28.52 -15.25 -15.24
CA ALA A 73 27.29 -15.79 -14.66
C ALA A 73 27.39 -15.97 -13.14
N VAL A 74 28.57 -16.36 -12.64
CA VAL A 74 28.86 -16.41 -11.20
C VAL A 74 28.83 -15.00 -10.60
N ASP A 75 29.48 -14.02 -11.24
CA ASP A 75 29.50 -12.64 -10.75
C ASP A 75 28.08 -12.06 -10.65
N ARG A 76 27.26 -12.23 -11.69
CA ARG A 76 25.84 -11.84 -11.66
C ARG A 76 25.06 -12.54 -10.54
N ALA A 77 25.32 -13.82 -10.30
CA ALA A 77 24.65 -14.56 -9.22
C ALA A 77 25.06 -14.07 -7.82
N LEU A 78 26.32 -13.69 -7.64
CA LEU A 78 26.83 -13.11 -6.39
C LEU A 78 26.27 -11.71 -6.16
N ASP A 79 26.22 -10.87 -7.21
CA ASP A 79 25.64 -9.54 -7.13
C ASP A 79 24.12 -9.59 -6.90
N ALA A 80 23.43 -10.58 -7.47
CA ALA A 80 22.03 -10.83 -7.16
C ALA A 80 21.83 -11.20 -5.68
N LEU A 81 22.71 -12.03 -5.11
CA LEU A 81 22.63 -12.35 -3.68
C LEU A 81 22.89 -11.13 -2.80
N ARG A 82 23.87 -10.29 -3.14
CA ARG A 82 24.14 -9.02 -2.42
C ARG A 82 22.93 -8.10 -2.47
N LEU A 83 22.40 -7.84 -3.66
CA LEU A 83 21.23 -7.00 -3.84
C LEU A 83 20.01 -7.50 -3.04
N LEU A 84 19.78 -8.82 -3.03
CA LEU A 84 18.70 -9.42 -2.25
C LEU A 84 18.90 -9.25 -0.73
N HIS A 85 20.12 -9.37 -0.21
CA HIS A 85 20.37 -9.26 1.24
C HIS A 85 20.51 -7.81 1.72
N ASP A 86 21.02 -6.92 0.88
CA ASP A 86 21.32 -5.53 1.27
C ASP A 86 20.12 -4.63 1.00
N ASP A 87 19.83 -4.34 -0.28
CA ASP A 87 18.76 -3.42 -0.67
C ASP A 87 17.37 -3.97 -0.31
N TYR A 88 17.04 -5.15 -0.85
CA TYR A 88 15.74 -5.77 -0.60
C TYR A 88 15.63 -6.28 0.84
N GLY A 89 16.71 -6.83 1.39
CA GLY A 89 16.75 -7.27 2.79
C GLY A 89 16.52 -6.12 3.76
N GLY A 90 17.15 -4.96 3.52
CA GLY A 90 16.91 -3.75 4.30
C GLY A 90 15.47 -3.23 4.19
N ALA A 91 14.89 -3.23 2.98
CA ALA A 91 13.49 -2.86 2.78
C ALA A 91 12.53 -3.81 3.51
N ILE A 92 12.76 -5.13 3.40
CA ILE A 92 11.97 -6.16 4.08
C ILE A 92 12.10 -6.04 5.60
N ALA A 93 13.30 -5.80 6.12
CA ALA A 93 13.52 -5.61 7.55
C ALA A 93 12.71 -4.43 8.10
N ARG A 94 12.69 -3.30 7.37
CA ARG A 94 11.86 -2.14 7.72
C ARG A 94 10.36 -2.48 7.73
N MET A 95 9.87 -3.22 6.73
CA MET A 95 8.47 -3.65 6.69
C MET A 95 8.11 -4.56 7.87
N ARG A 96 9.01 -5.50 8.24
CA ARG A 96 8.80 -6.38 9.40
C ARG A 96 8.80 -5.61 10.71
N ALA A 97 9.68 -4.62 10.87
CA ALA A 97 9.72 -3.75 12.04
C ALA A 97 8.41 -2.96 12.17
N LEU A 98 7.96 -2.29 11.10
CA LEU A 98 6.68 -1.57 11.09
C LEU A 98 5.50 -2.47 11.44
N ARG A 99 5.45 -3.69 10.90
CA ARG A 99 4.42 -4.68 11.25
C ARG A 99 4.49 -5.06 12.73
N GLY A 100 5.69 -5.23 13.28
CA GLY A 100 5.91 -5.53 14.69
C GLY A 100 5.41 -4.42 15.61
N ASP A 101 5.73 -3.17 15.28
CA ASP A 101 5.29 -1.98 16.03
C ASP A 101 3.76 -1.84 16.00
N ARG A 102 3.14 -2.22 14.89
CA ARG A 102 1.68 -2.18 14.67
C ARG A 102 0.96 -3.49 15.02
N ALA A 103 1.64 -4.46 15.63
CA ALA A 103 1.01 -5.72 16.02
C ALA A 103 0.02 -5.53 17.18
N ASP A 104 0.30 -4.57 18.08
CA ASP A 104 -0.64 -4.18 19.13
C ASP A 104 -1.62 -3.13 18.61
N ARG A 105 -2.89 -3.53 18.49
CA ARG A 105 -3.99 -2.69 18.02
C ARG A 105 -4.85 -2.15 19.19
N SER A 106 -4.37 -2.28 20.43
CA SER A 106 -5.14 -1.88 21.62
C SER A 106 -5.53 -0.39 21.57
N GLY A 107 -6.82 -0.13 21.71
CA GLY A 107 -7.42 1.21 21.68
C GLY A 107 -7.86 1.68 20.28
N VAL A 108 -7.34 1.08 19.21
CA VAL A 108 -7.71 1.44 17.82
C VAL A 108 -9.07 0.84 17.49
N ALA A 109 -10.10 1.69 17.41
CA ALA A 109 -11.47 1.28 17.16
C ALA A 109 -11.71 0.89 15.69
N TRP A 110 -11.12 1.63 14.76
CA TRP A 110 -11.49 1.54 13.34
C TRP A 110 -10.42 0.82 12.54
N ALA A 111 -10.88 -0.05 11.64
CA ALA A 111 -10.00 -0.84 10.80
C ALA A 111 -9.68 -0.12 9.49
N LEU A 112 -8.65 -0.56 8.76
CA LEU A 112 -8.33 0.02 7.46
C LEU A 112 -9.48 -0.16 6.46
N GLY A 113 -9.64 0.78 5.55
CA GLY A 113 -10.73 0.81 4.58
C GLY A 113 -12.09 1.20 5.16
N THR A 114 -12.17 1.52 6.46
CA THR A 114 -13.38 2.09 7.07
C THR A 114 -13.65 3.46 6.46
N VAL A 115 -14.82 3.61 5.87
CA VAL A 115 -15.33 4.90 5.42
C VAL A 115 -16.05 5.59 6.57
N PHE A 116 -15.87 6.90 6.71
CA PHE A 116 -16.40 7.68 7.83
C PHE A 116 -16.78 9.09 7.38
N ALA A 117 -17.62 9.76 8.18
CA ALA A 117 -17.79 11.21 8.16
C ALA A 117 -17.04 11.83 9.34
N HIS A 118 -16.32 12.93 9.08
CA HIS A 118 -15.61 13.63 10.13
C HIS A 118 -16.58 14.37 11.05
N ALA A 119 -16.58 14.07 12.35
CA ALA A 119 -17.58 14.58 13.31
C ALA A 119 -17.69 16.12 13.30
N GLN A 120 -16.55 16.82 13.28
CA GLN A 120 -16.52 18.29 13.33
C GLN A 120 -16.69 19.00 11.97
N HIS A 121 -16.26 18.36 10.88
CA HIS A 121 -16.11 19.04 9.57
C HIS A 121 -17.03 18.47 8.49
N GLY A 122 -17.63 17.30 8.71
CA GLY A 122 -18.65 16.72 7.83
C GLY A 122 -18.16 16.17 6.49
N TYR A 123 -16.84 16.15 6.21
CA TYR A 123 -16.32 15.51 4.99
C TYR A 123 -16.24 13.99 5.17
N ARG A 124 -16.43 13.25 4.08
CA ARG A 124 -16.20 11.80 4.05
C ARG A 124 -14.73 11.48 3.84
N GLY A 125 -14.27 10.37 4.38
CA GLY A 125 -12.92 9.87 4.11
C GLY A 125 -12.82 8.37 4.33
N VAL A 126 -11.70 7.79 3.89
CA VAL A 126 -11.35 6.39 4.15
C VAL A 126 -10.04 6.29 4.91
N VAL A 127 -10.01 5.42 5.92
CA VAL A 127 -8.82 5.14 6.73
C VAL A 127 -7.84 4.25 5.96
N PHE A 128 -6.59 4.66 5.79
CA PHE A 128 -5.54 3.83 5.18
C PHE A 128 -4.35 3.54 6.10
N GLY A 129 -4.32 4.14 7.30
CA GLY A 129 -3.34 3.85 8.34
C GLY A 129 -3.83 4.32 9.71
N TRP A 130 -3.17 3.87 10.77
CA TRP A 130 -3.43 4.30 12.14
C TRP A 130 -2.15 4.36 12.97
N ASP A 131 -2.14 5.27 13.94
CA ASP A 131 -1.15 5.36 15.01
C ASP A 131 -1.91 5.29 16.34
N ARG A 132 -1.33 4.67 17.38
CA ARG A 132 -2.02 4.51 18.68
C ARG A 132 -2.08 5.80 19.49
N GLU A 133 -1.19 6.72 19.19
CA GLU A 133 -1.09 8.05 19.78
C GLU A 133 -0.76 9.04 18.67
N CYS A 134 -0.98 10.34 18.96
CA CYS A 134 -0.65 11.40 18.02
C CYS A 134 0.87 11.45 17.75
N GLU A 135 1.29 11.25 16.50
CA GLU A 135 2.69 11.42 16.08
C GLU A 135 3.08 12.89 15.80
N ARG A 136 2.13 13.82 15.90
CA ARG A 136 2.38 15.27 15.80
C ARG A 136 2.69 15.86 17.17
N ASP A 137 3.41 16.99 17.15
CA ASP A 137 3.76 17.72 18.36
C ASP A 137 2.53 18.30 19.09
N ALA A 138 2.76 18.72 20.34
CA ALA A 138 1.71 19.26 21.20
C ALA A 138 1.16 20.60 20.69
N GLU A 139 1.96 21.38 19.96
CA GLU A 139 1.53 22.65 19.38
C GLU A 139 0.49 22.42 18.29
N TRP A 140 0.74 21.46 17.40
CA TRP A 140 -0.22 21.01 16.40
C TRP A 140 -1.50 20.47 17.02
N ALA A 141 -1.38 19.63 18.05
CA ALA A 141 -2.55 19.06 18.73
C ALA A 141 -3.42 20.16 19.35
N ALA A 142 -2.80 21.17 19.98
CA ALA A 142 -3.50 22.34 20.52
C ALA A 142 -4.16 23.17 19.42
N ALA A 143 -3.45 23.45 18.32
CA ALA A 143 -3.96 24.21 17.19
C ALA A 143 -5.17 23.52 16.52
N MET A 144 -5.16 22.20 16.45
CA MET A 144 -6.25 21.40 15.88
C MET A 144 -7.35 21.07 16.90
N GLY A 145 -7.20 21.44 18.17
CA GLY A 145 -8.19 21.17 19.22
C GLY A 145 -8.37 19.68 19.52
N VAL A 146 -7.33 18.86 19.32
CA VAL A 146 -7.40 17.39 19.49
C VAL A 146 -6.62 16.93 20.73
N ARG A 147 -7.13 15.89 21.39
CA ARG A 147 -6.41 15.24 22.50
C ARG A 147 -5.35 14.31 21.94
N PRO A 148 -4.07 14.38 22.37
CA PRO A 148 -3.00 13.56 21.79
C PRO A 148 -2.99 12.10 22.27
N ARG A 149 -3.56 11.82 23.45
CA ARG A 149 -3.63 10.47 24.05
C ARG A 149 -4.84 9.68 23.57
N GLN A 150 -4.90 9.43 22.27
CA GLN A 150 -5.87 8.56 21.61
C GLN A 150 -5.30 8.12 20.26
N PRO A 151 -5.86 7.09 19.62
CA PRO A 151 -5.47 6.73 18.27
C PRO A 151 -5.78 7.83 17.26
N PHE A 152 -4.93 7.92 16.25
CA PHE A 152 -5.12 8.78 15.09
C PHE A 152 -5.07 7.96 13.82
N TYR A 153 -5.71 8.47 12.78
CA TYR A 153 -5.90 7.80 11.51
C TYR A 153 -5.32 8.65 10.38
N HIS A 154 -4.56 7.99 9.51
CA HIS A 154 -4.19 8.52 8.21
C HIS A 154 -5.34 8.25 7.24
N VAL A 155 -5.88 9.30 6.64
CA VAL A 155 -7.11 9.20 5.83
C VAL A 155 -6.94 9.84 4.45
N LEU A 156 -7.59 9.23 3.46
CA LEU A 156 -7.84 9.87 2.17
C LEU A 156 -9.23 10.53 2.26
N PRO A 157 -9.31 11.87 2.27
CA PRO A 157 -10.61 12.53 2.28
C PRO A 157 -11.24 12.50 0.89
N ASP A 158 -12.56 12.53 0.80
CA ASP A 158 -13.26 12.68 -0.47
C ASP A 158 -12.91 14.03 -1.11
N GLU A 159 -12.42 14.01 -2.34
CA GLU A 159 -11.94 15.22 -3.03
C GLU A 159 -13.09 16.21 -3.29
N GLY A 160 -14.29 15.71 -3.61
CA GLY A 160 -15.48 16.54 -3.83
C GLY A 160 -15.93 17.25 -2.56
N ASP A 161 -15.98 16.53 -1.44
CA ASP A 161 -16.26 17.13 -0.12
C ASP A 161 -15.20 18.16 0.25
N CYS A 162 -13.92 17.91 -0.06
CA CYS A 162 -12.85 18.87 0.22
C CYS A 162 -12.95 20.14 -0.63
N VAL A 163 -13.29 20.03 -1.91
CA VAL A 163 -13.55 21.20 -2.77
C VAL A 163 -14.70 22.02 -2.20
N ARG A 164 -15.81 21.36 -1.86
CA ARG A 164 -17.01 22.00 -1.31
C ARG A 164 -16.79 22.67 0.05
N LEU A 165 -16.06 22.03 0.95
CA LEU A 165 -15.89 22.49 2.34
C LEU A 165 -14.65 23.34 2.58
N PHE A 166 -13.59 23.14 1.78
CA PHE A 166 -12.27 23.74 2.01
C PHE A 166 -11.69 24.43 0.77
N GLY A 167 -12.46 24.58 -0.31
CA GLY A 167 -12.06 25.31 -1.51
C GLY A 167 -10.95 24.64 -2.34
N GLY A 168 -10.68 23.35 -2.11
CA GLY A 168 -9.71 22.62 -2.92
C GLY A 168 -9.47 21.20 -2.45
N VAL A 169 -8.77 20.42 -3.27
CA VAL A 169 -8.43 19.02 -2.99
C VAL A 169 -7.47 18.88 -1.81
N ARG A 170 -7.47 17.72 -1.15
CA ARG A 170 -6.54 17.37 -0.07
C ARG A 170 -6.03 15.95 -0.29
N VAL A 171 -4.72 15.76 -0.31
CA VAL A 171 -4.06 14.47 -0.61
C VAL A 171 -4.22 13.48 0.54
N SER A 172 -4.17 13.97 1.77
CA SER A 172 -4.41 13.18 2.98
C SER A 172 -4.76 14.09 4.14
N LYS A 173 -5.33 13.51 5.21
CA LYS A 173 -5.52 14.16 6.50
C LYS A 173 -5.13 13.21 7.64
N TYR A 174 -4.89 13.78 8.80
CA TYR A 174 -4.60 13.07 10.04
C TYR A 174 -5.70 13.36 11.06
N VAL A 175 -6.41 12.33 11.50
CA VAL A 175 -7.72 12.47 12.16
C VAL A 175 -7.73 11.71 13.49
N ALA A 176 -8.09 12.39 14.56
CA ALA A 176 -8.29 11.78 15.88
C ALA A 176 -9.44 10.78 15.88
N GLN A 177 -9.35 9.70 16.66
CA GLN A 177 -10.40 8.68 16.76
C GLN A 177 -11.78 9.22 17.08
N ASP A 178 -11.88 10.17 18.00
CA ASP A 178 -13.15 10.78 18.40
C ASP A 178 -13.85 11.53 17.24
N ASN A 179 -13.10 11.88 16.18
CA ASN A 179 -13.64 12.55 15.00
C ASN A 179 -14.08 11.58 13.89
N VAL A 180 -13.93 10.27 14.09
CA VAL A 180 -14.29 9.25 13.10
C VAL A 180 -15.68 8.70 13.39
N VAL A 181 -16.66 9.04 12.56
CA VAL A 181 -18.02 8.49 12.61
C VAL A 181 -18.21 7.53 11.42
N PRO A 182 -18.19 6.21 11.61
CA PRO A 182 -18.27 5.25 10.51
C PRO A 182 -19.52 5.41 9.64
N LEU A 183 -19.35 5.27 8.34
CA LEU A 183 -20.41 5.28 7.33
C LEU A 183 -20.38 3.97 6.54
N ALA A 184 -21.14 2.99 7.00
CA ALA A 184 -21.21 1.69 6.34
C ALA A 184 -21.78 1.80 4.91
N GLY A 185 -21.09 1.19 3.94
CA GLY A 185 -21.54 1.13 2.54
C GLY A 185 -21.32 2.42 1.75
N ALA A 186 -20.78 3.48 2.36
CA ALA A 186 -20.39 4.68 1.65
C ALA A 186 -19.10 4.45 0.86
N ARG A 187 -18.94 5.20 -0.24
CA ARG A 187 -17.70 5.26 -1.04
C ARG A 187 -17.20 6.70 -1.04
N VAL A 188 -15.91 6.86 -1.32
CA VAL A 188 -15.27 8.17 -1.45
C VAL A 188 -14.58 8.27 -2.80
N MET A 189 -14.48 9.48 -3.34
CA MET A 189 -13.72 9.73 -4.56
C MET A 189 -12.38 10.35 -4.22
N HIS A 190 -11.28 9.68 -4.57
CA HIS A 190 -9.94 10.20 -4.32
C HIS A 190 -8.90 9.55 -5.24
N ARG A 191 -8.05 10.36 -5.89
CA ARG A 191 -7.10 9.91 -6.92
C ARG A 191 -6.09 8.86 -6.47
N ALA A 192 -5.83 8.80 -5.16
CA ALA A 192 -4.83 7.89 -4.60
C ALA A 192 -5.43 6.56 -4.10
N LEU A 193 -6.74 6.31 -4.24
CA LEU A 193 -7.37 5.10 -3.71
C LEU A 193 -6.67 3.81 -4.19
N ASP A 194 -6.39 3.71 -5.49
CA ASP A 194 -5.74 2.52 -6.09
C ASP A 194 -4.29 2.29 -5.59
N ASN A 195 -3.67 3.29 -4.95
CA ASN A 195 -2.35 3.11 -4.34
C ASN A 195 -2.42 2.35 -3.01
N TYR A 196 -3.60 2.32 -2.38
CA TYR A 196 -3.80 1.80 -1.03
C TYR A 196 -4.77 0.63 -0.96
N PHE A 197 -5.77 0.57 -1.86
CA PHE A 197 -6.86 -0.40 -1.82
C PHE A 197 -7.00 -1.15 -3.14
N ASP A 198 -7.20 -2.46 -3.06
CA ASP A 198 -7.38 -3.34 -4.23
C ASP A 198 -8.86 -3.45 -4.65
N GLY A 199 -9.78 -3.07 -3.76
CA GLY A 199 -11.22 -3.20 -3.98
C GLY A 199 -12.07 -2.46 -2.94
N HIS A 200 -13.39 -2.53 -3.10
CA HIS A 200 -14.38 -2.21 -2.10
C HIS A 200 -15.27 -3.43 -1.86
N ASP A 201 -15.46 -3.82 -0.60
CA ASP A 201 -16.33 -4.93 -0.24
C ASP A 201 -17.73 -4.41 0.09
N ALA A 202 -18.71 -4.71 -0.77
CA ALA A 202 -20.09 -4.32 -0.55
C ALA A 202 -20.75 -5.05 0.64
N GLY A 203 -20.24 -6.23 1.03
CA GLY A 203 -20.76 -6.99 2.16
C GLY A 203 -20.41 -6.38 3.51
N THR A 204 -19.16 -5.91 3.67
CA THR A 204 -18.70 -5.23 4.90
C THR A 204 -18.81 -3.71 4.83
N GLY A 205 -18.99 -3.13 3.63
CA GLY A 205 -19.03 -1.68 3.41
C GLY A 205 -17.67 -1.00 3.61
N ARG A 206 -16.57 -1.73 3.38
CA ARG A 206 -15.18 -1.26 3.59
C ARG A 206 -14.35 -1.43 2.33
N TYR A 207 -13.37 -0.55 2.16
CA TYR A 207 -12.33 -0.78 1.16
C TYR A 207 -11.42 -1.95 1.58
N ILE A 208 -10.99 -2.73 0.59
CA ILE A 208 -10.11 -3.88 0.74
C ILE A 208 -8.67 -3.36 0.65
N PRO A 209 -7.90 -3.33 1.75
CA PRO A 209 -6.54 -2.79 1.73
C PRO A 209 -5.65 -3.63 0.81
N SER A 210 -4.69 -2.99 0.17
CA SER A 210 -3.68 -3.67 -0.64
C SER A 210 -2.89 -4.66 0.21
N ARG A 211 -2.31 -5.67 -0.42
CA ARG A 211 -1.45 -6.65 0.27
C ARG A 211 -0.34 -5.99 1.11
N LYS A 212 0.19 -4.86 0.64
CA LYS A 212 1.18 -4.08 1.40
C LYS A 212 0.60 -3.55 2.71
N LEU A 213 -0.57 -2.90 2.68
CA LEU A 213 -1.22 -2.42 3.89
C LEU A 213 -1.63 -3.56 4.82
N GLN A 214 -2.14 -4.68 4.29
CA GLN A 214 -2.49 -5.85 5.10
C GLN A 214 -1.26 -6.46 5.81
N PHE A 215 -0.08 -6.33 5.20
CA PHE A 215 1.17 -6.72 5.83
C PHE A 215 1.62 -5.71 6.90
N GLU A 216 1.56 -4.41 6.60
CA GLU A 216 2.01 -3.37 7.54
C GLU A 216 1.10 -3.20 8.76
N TYR A 217 -0.20 -3.41 8.59
CA TYR A 217 -1.20 -3.31 9.64
C TYR A 217 -1.88 -4.68 9.76
N PRO A 218 -1.54 -5.50 10.76
CA PRO A 218 -2.22 -6.78 10.98
C PRO A 218 -3.68 -6.55 11.41
N ASP A 219 -4.63 -7.13 10.67
CA ASP A 219 -6.06 -7.14 10.99
C ASP A 219 -6.76 -8.33 10.30
N ASP A 220 -8.05 -8.53 10.54
CA ASP A 220 -8.87 -9.52 9.83
C ASP A 220 -9.45 -8.92 8.54
N TYR A 221 -8.76 -9.15 7.42
CA TYR A 221 -9.11 -8.66 6.09
C TYR A 221 -9.90 -9.71 5.30
N ARG A 222 -11.14 -9.98 5.72
CA ARG A 222 -12.04 -10.87 4.99
C ARG A 222 -13.04 -10.08 4.13
N ALA A 223 -12.82 -10.10 2.81
CA ALA A 223 -13.79 -9.59 1.85
C ALA A 223 -14.90 -10.62 1.60
N LEU A 224 -16.16 -10.17 1.58
CA LEU A 224 -17.31 -11.03 1.30
C LEU A 224 -17.79 -10.89 -0.15
N THR A 225 -17.89 -9.65 -0.63
CA THR A 225 -18.41 -9.27 -1.94
C THR A 225 -17.52 -8.19 -2.56
N PRO A 226 -16.32 -8.55 -3.04
CA PRO A 226 -15.34 -7.59 -3.56
C PRO A 226 -15.80 -6.97 -4.90
N GLN A 227 -15.60 -5.66 -5.02
CA GLN A 227 -15.85 -4.84 -6.21
C GLN A 227 -14.60 -4.00 -6.51
N PRO A 228 -14.34 -3.62 -7.78
CA PRO A 228 -13.19 -2.80 -8.13
C PRO A 228 -13.32 -1.36 -7.62
N VAL A 229 -12.18 -0.77 -7.25
CA VAL A 229 -12.07 0.65 -6.87
C VAL A 229 -12.12 1.58 -8.07
N GLY A 230 -11.72 1.13 -9.26
CA GLY A 230 -11.32 2.00 -10.39
C GLY A 230 -12.26 3.13 -10.84
N ALA A 231 -13.57 3.09 -10.52
CA ALA A 231 -14.44 4.26 -10.72
C ALA A 231 -14.16 5.36 -9.67
N ASP A 232 -14.01 4.97 -8.40
CA ASP A 232 -13.77 5.85 -7.25
C ASP A 232 -12.41 6.58 -7.32
N SER A 233 -11.39 5.93 -7.92
CA SER A 233 -10.06 6.51 -8.12
C SER A 233 -9.97 7.37 -9.38
N ASN A 234 -10.88 7.17 -10.33
CA ASN A 234 -10.92 7.90 -11.59
C ASN A 234 -11.83 9.12 -11.48
N LEU A 235 -11.21 10.27 -11.19
CA LEU A 235 -11.91 11.56 -11.08
C LEU A 235 -12.65 11.97 -12.37
N LEU A 236 -12.30 11.41 -13.53
CA LEU A 236 -12.95 11.68 -14.81
C LEU A 236 -14.13 10.74 -15.11
N ALA A 237 -14.31 9.67 -14.33
CA ALA A 237 -15.43 8.74 -14.48
C ALA A 237 -16.72 9.23 -13.80
N HIS A 238 -16.63 10.32 -13.04
CA HIS A 238 -17.77 10.95 -12.38
C HIS A 238 -18.12 12.25 -13.11
N GLU A 239 -19.40 12.44 -13.41
CA GLU A 239 -19.90 13.68 -14.02
C GLU A 239 -19.45 14.87 -13.17
N GLU A 240 -18.95 15.92 -13.84
CA GLU A 240 -18.67 17.19 -13.17
C GLU A 240 -19.92 17.60 -12.39
N TRP A 241 -19.77 17.76 -11.08
CA TRP A 241 -20.86 18.24 -10.24
C TRP A 241 -21.25 19.65 -10.71
N GLU A 242 -22.33 19.75 -11.48
CA GLU A 242 -22.99 21.02 -11.76
C GLU A 242 -23.47 21.59 -10.42
N ALA A 243 -22.84 22.67 -9.98
CA ALA A 243 -23.36 23.46 -8.88
C ALA A 243 -24.78 23.90 -9.23
N GLY A 244 -25.79 23.24 -8.64
CA GLY A 244 -27.19 23.61 -8.78
C GLY A 244 -27.38 25.10 -8.46
N PRO A 245 -28.29 25.79 -9.18
CA PRO A 245 -28.38 27.24 -9.12
C PRO A 245 -28.71 27.69 -7.69
N ALA A 246 -27.94 28.66 -7.20
CA ALA A 246 -28.15 29.29 -5.91
C ALA A 246 -29.61 29.75 -5.80
N GLY A 247 -30.35 29.15 -4.85
CA GLY A 247 -31.75 29.46 -4.59
C GLY A 247 -31.93 30.95 -4.37
N THR A 248 -32.61 31.60 -5.31
CA THR A 248 -33.01 33.00 -5.19
C THR A 248 -33.99 33.09 -4.03
N GLN A 249 -33.59 33.75 -2.94
CA GLN A 249 -34.49 34.14 -1.86
C GLN A 249 -35.60 35.02 -2.46
N ARG A 250 -36.83 34.48 -2.49
CA ARG A 250 -38.04 35.30 -2.66
C ARG A 250 -38.34 35.95 -1.32
N THR A 251 -38.12 37.26 -1.24
CA THR A 251 -38.72 38.10 -0.20
C THR A 251 -40.24 38.07 -0.34
N PRO A 252 -41.02 37.99 0.76
CA PRO A 252 -42.45 38.20 0.70
C PRO A 252 -42.73 39.71 0.79
N GLY A 253 -43.32 40.27 -0.27
CA GLY A 253 -43.93 41.60 -0.22
C GLY A 253 -45.44 41.48 -0.33
N PRO A 254 -46.22 42.41 0.26
CA PRO A 254 -47.45 42.86 -0.36
C PRO A 254 -47.17 43.76 -1.57
#